data_AF-A0ABD2L3V4-F1
#
_entry.id   AF-A0ABD2L3V4-F1
#
_cell.length_a   1.000
_cell.length_b   1.000
_cell.length_c   1.000
_cell.angle_alpha   90.00
_cell.angle_beta   90.00
_cell.angle_gamma   90.00
#
_symmetry.space_group_name_H-M   'P 1'
#
loop_
_entity.id
_entity.type
_entity.pdbx_description
1 polymer ?
#
loop_
_entity_poly.entity_id
_entity_poly.type
_entity_poly.pdbx_seq_one_letter_code
_entity_poly.pdbx_strand_id
1 'polypeptide(L)'
;MGHLKWLCFALLCDAPKEDKNWSCKCSTNYRIVSQKSGFADYKRGEFTNTFNNKSNNCWGFPNLIPFAELMNPAKGFYNKNEDKVKLAIDVTVKEAKTEDNS
;
A
#
# COMPACT_ATOMS: atom_id res chain seq x y z
N MET A 1 -3.91 17.82 -24.45
CA MET A 1 -3.53 17.76 -23.02
C MET A 1 -3.51 16.30 -22.62
N GLY A 2 -2.33 15.73 -22.31
CA GLY A 2 -2.25 14.31 -21.92
C GLY A 2 -2.87 14.09 -20.54
N HIS A 3 -3.60 12.99 -20.37
CA HIS A 3 -4.16 12.61 -19.07
C HIS A 3 -3.04 12.36 -18.06
N LEU A 4 -3.12 12.99 -16.89
CA LEU A 4 -2.20 12.76 -15.80
C LEU A 4 -2.42 11.35 -15.24
N LYS A 5 -1.39 10.50 -15.33
CA LYS A 5 -1.40 9.14 -14.79
C LYS A 5 -0.82 9.11 -13.39
N TRP A 6 -1.35 8.26 -12.53
CA TRP A 6 -0.94 8.10 -11.14
C TRP A 6 -0.68 6.65 -10.81
N LEU A 7 0.25 6.41 -9.88
CA LEU A 7 0.37 5.10 -9.23
C LEU A 7 -0.73 4.96 -8.18
N CYS A 8 -1.58 3.94 -8.34
CA CYS A 8 -2.46 3.45 -7.30
C CYS A 8 -1.73 2.39 -6.48
N PHE A 9 -1.80 2.49 -5.15
CA PHE A 9 -1.20 1.49 -4.26
C PHE A 9 -2.07 1.28 -3.02
N ALA A 10 -2.48 0.04 -2.79
CA ALA A 10 -3.43 -0.33 -1.74
C ALA A 10 -3.09 -1.68 -1.11
N LEU A 11 -3.47 -1.82 0.16
CA LEU A 11 -3.48 -3.08 0.89
C LEU A 11 -4.87 -3.72 0.76
N LEU A 12 -4.89 -4.96 0.30
CA LEU A 12 -6.05 -5.84 0.42
C LEU A 12 -5.84 -6.73 1.66
N CYS A 13 -6.80 -6.73 2.56
CA CYS A 13 -6.88 -7.68 3.66
C CYS A 13 -8.13 -8.52 3.44
N ASP A 14 -7.98 -9.84 3.50
CA ASP A 14 -9.08 -10.78 3.33
C ASP A 14 -8.92 -11.95 4.30
N ALA A 15 -10.01 -12.67 4.52
CA ALA A 15 -10.03 -13.91 5.30
C ALA A 15 -10.55 -15.07 4.44
N PRO A 16 -10.45 -16.33 4.91
CA PRO A 16 -11.13 -17.45 4.27
C PRO A 16 -12.61 -17.15 4.02
N LYS A 17 -13.19 -17.68 2.94
CA LYS A 17 -14.56 -17.35 2.49
C LYS A 17 -15.63 -17.74 3.50
N GLU A 18 -15.30 -18.68 4.38
CA GLU A 18 -16.15 -19.24 5.41
C GLU A 18 -16.38 -18.24 6.56
N ASP A 19 -15.43 -17.33 6.80
CA ASP A 19 -15.52 -16.29 7.83
C ASP A 19 -16.35 -15.10 7.32
N LYS A 20 -17.64 -15.07 7.65
CA LYS A 20 -18.55 -14.00 7.17
C LYS A 20 -18.61 -12.77 8.06
N ASN A 21 -17.88 -12.73 9.16
CA ASN A 21 -17.86 -11.56 10.06
C ASN A 21 -16.43 -11.21 10.53
N TRP A 22 -15.42 -11.46 9.70
CA TRP A 22 -14.05 -11.11 10.05
C TRP A 22 -13.84 -9.58 10.12
N SER A 23 -12.94 -9.18 11.01
CA SER A 23 -12.39 -7.83 11.02
C SER A 23 -10.91 -7.84 11.39
N CYS A 24 -10.15 -6.92 10.80
CA CYS A 24 -8.72 -6.76 11.07
C CYS A 24 -8.39 -5.28 11.20
N LYS A 25 -8.11 -4.83 12.42
CA LYS A 25 -7.58 -3.49 12.66
C LYS A 25 -6.06 -3.55 12.57
N CYS A 26 -5.48 -2.78 11.65
CA CYS A 26 -4.03 -2.70 11.50
C CYS A 26 -3.57 -1.26 11.30
N SER A 27 -2.32 -1.03 11.71
CA SER A 27 -1.56 0.16 11.32
C SER A 27 -0.71 -0.17 10.09
N THR A 28 -0.60 0.78 9.17
CA THR A 28 0.06 0.61 7.87
C THR A 28 0.96 1.80 7.54
N ASN A 29 2.16 1.54 7.02
CA ASN A 29 3.05 2.59 6.50
C ASN A 29 3.43 2.26 5.05
N TYR A 30 2.96 3.10 4.12
CA TYR A 30 3.16 2.92 2.68
C TYR A 30 4.45 3.59 2.25
N ARG A 31 5.28 2.84 1.52
CA ARG A 31 6.54 3.36 1.00
C ARG A 31 6.85 2.94 -0.44
N ILE A 32 7.48 3.86 -1.16
CA ILE A 32 8.16 3.58 -2.43
C ILE A 32 9.65 3.50 -2.08
N VAL A 33 10.21 2.30 -2.24
CA VAL A 33 11.58 2.02 -1.81
C VAL A 33 12.54 2.65 -2.80
N SER A 34 13.47 3.45 -2.29
CA SER A 34 14.53 4.01 -3.12
C SER A 34 15.42 2.89 -3.67
N GLN A 35 15.71 2.98 -4.96
CA GLN A 35 16.62 2.07 -5.66
C GLN A 35 17.95 2.74 -6.02
N LYS A 36 18.19 3.97 -5.52
CA LYS A 36 19.41 4.73 -5.72
C LYS A 36 20.12 4.94 -4.37
N SER A 37 21.41 4.61 -4.33
CA SER A 37 22.22 4.80 -3.12
C SER A 37 22.19 6.27 -2.68
N GLY A 38 22.04 6.50 -1.37
CA GLY A 38 21.94 7.83 -0.76
C GLY A 38 20.58 8.51 -0.88
N PHE A 39 19.60 7.90 -1.54
CA PHE A 39 18.23 8.42 -1.61
C PHE A 39 17.33 7.71 -0.60
N ALA A 40 16.50 8.48 0.10
CA ALA A 40 15.54 7.96 1.07
C ALA A 40 14.28 7.42 0.37
N ASP A 41 13.61 6.46 1.02
CA ASP A 41 12.28 6.01 0.62
C ASP A 41 11.27 7.17 0.66
N TYR A 42 10.34 7.19 -0.29
CA TYR A 42 9.14 7.99 -0.15
C TYR A 42 8.22 7.31 0.87
N LYS A 43 7.80 8.03 1.91
CA LYS A 43 6.86 7.52 2.93
C LYS A 43 5.63 8.41 2.97
N ARG A 44 4.44 7.79 2.97
CA ARG A 44 3.17 8.55 3.07
C ARG A 44 2.77 8.87 4.51
N GLY A 45 3.25 8.07 5.47
CA GLY A 45 2.89 8.17 6.88
C GLY A 45 2.27 6.88 7.41
N GLU A 46 1.94 6.88 8.70
CA GLU A 46 1.27 5.76 9.39
C GLU A 46 -0.25 5.97 9.38
N PHE A 47 -1.01 4.94 9.01
CA PHE A 47 -2.47 4.97 8.93
C PHE A 47 -3.07 3.75 9.62
N THR A 48 -4.07 3.98 10.47
CA THR A 48 -4.86 2.89 11.08
C THR A 48 -6.15 2.67 10.31
N ASN A 49 -6.38 1.44 9.87
CA ASN A 49 -7.59 1.03 9.17
C ASN A 49 -8.16 -0.24 9.79
N THR A 50 -9.49 -0.36 9.80
CA THR A 50 -10.18 -1.61 10.16
C THR A 50 -10.77 -2.23 8.91
N PHE A 51 -10.14 -3.31 8.46
CA PHE A 51 -10.59 -4.11 7.34
C PHE A 51 -11.74 -5.04 7.74
N ASN A 52 -12.67 -5.28 6.82
CA ASN A 52 -13.77 -6.23 7.01
C ASN A 52 -14.35 -6.69 5.67
N ASN A 53 -15.14 -7.75 5.71
CA ASN A 53 -15.77 -8.36 4.53
C ASN A 53 -16.98 -7.59 3.98
N LYS A 54 -17.52 -6.59 4.69
CA LYS A 54 -18.77 -5.92 4.29
C LYS A 54 -18.52 -4.80 3.29
N SER A 55 -17.54 -3.95 3.55
CA SER A 55 -17.35 -2.74 2.73
C SER A 55 -15.93 -2.21 2.69
N ASN A 56 -14.97 -2.83 3.39
CA ASN A 56 -13.64 -2.25 3.56
C ASN A 56 -12.54 -3.33 3.57
N ASN A 57 -12.50 -4.21 2.58
CA ASN A 57 -11.42 -5.20 2.46
C ASN A 57 -10.18 -4.65 1.73
N CYS A 58 -10.29 -3.48 1.09
CA CYS A 58 -9.20 -2.83 0.37
C CYS A 58 -9.09 -1.36 0.79
N TRP A 59 -7.88 -0.91 1.10
CA TRP A 59 -7.63 0.49 1.45
C TRP A 59 -6.26 0.94 0.94
N GLY A 60 -6.18 2.18 0.46
CA GLY A 60 -4.93 2.74 -0.05
C GLY A 60 -5.10 4.08 -0.73
N PHE A 61 -4.15 4.40 -1.60
CA PHE A 61 -4.07 5.67 -2.29
C PHE A 61 -4.30 5.47 -3.78
N PRO A 62 -5.44 5.94 -4.35
CA PRO A 62 -5.66 5.89 -5.79
C PRO A 62 -4.66 6.78 -6.56
N ASN A 63 -4.18 7.84 -5.90
CA ASN A 63 -3.24 8.83 -6.46
C ASN A 63 -2.03 9.01 -5.54
N LEU A 64 -1.20 7.98 -5.35
CA LEU A 64 -0.06 8.04 -4.42
C LEU A 64 1.02 9.02 -4.90
N ILE A 65 1.42 8.90 -6.17
CA ILE A 65 2.44 9.72 -6.82
C ILE A 65 2.12 9.83 -8.32
N PRO A 66 2.39 10.98 -8.98
CA PRO A 66 2.29 11.07 -10.43
C PRO A 66 3.23 10.04 -11.08
N PHE A 67 2.74 9.33 -12.10
CA PHE A 67 3.52 8.29 -12.76
C PHE A 67 4.79 8.87 -13.41
N ALA A 68 4.71 10.09 -13.94
CA ALA A 68 5.88 10.79 -14.48
C ALA A 68 6.96 11.07 -13.42
N GLU A 69 6.56 11.32 -12.17
CA GLU A 69 7.51 11.50 -11.07
C GLU A 69 8.09 10.17 -10.60
N LEU A 70 7.26 9.12 -10.53
CA LEU A 70 7.70 7.76 -10.20
C LEU A 70 8.82 7.28 -11.15
N MET A 71 8.63 7.52 -12.45
CA MET A 71 9.55 7.09 -13.51
C MET A 71 10.74 8.04 -13.69
N ASN A 72 10.81 9.15 -12.95
CA ASN A 72 11.91 10.10 -13.07
C ASN A 72 13.20 9.53 -12.43
N PRO A 73 14.27 9.28 -13.21
CA PRO A 73 15.52 8.72 -12.68
C PRO A 73 16.19 9.60 -11.63
N ALA A 74 15.93 10.91 -11.64
CA ALA A 74 16.46 11.84 -10.65
C ALA A 74 15.85 11.63 -9.25
N LYS A 75 14.66 11.02 -9.15
CA LYS A 75 13.96 10.74 -7.89
C LYS A 75 14.46 9.48 -7.19
N GLY A 76 15.11 8.57 -7.93
CA GLY A 76 15.72 7.36 -7.37
C GLY A 76 14.75 6.20 -7.10
N PHE A 77 13.45 6.34 -7.40
CA PHE A 77 12.45 5.29 -7.15
C PHE A 77 12.38 4.22 -8.24
N TYR A 78 12.75 4.56 -9.47
CA TYR A 78 12.69 3.69 -10.65
C TYR A 78 14.09 3.25 -11.07
N ASN A 79 14.29 1.93 -11.18
CA ASN A 79 15.49 1.35 -11.77
C ASN A 79 15.26 1.17 -13.27
N LYS A 80 15.86 2.06 -14.07
CA LYS A 80 15.72 2.07 -15.53
C LYS A 80 16.34 0.83 -16.19
N ASN A 81 17.42 0.28 -15.64
CA ASN A 81 18.12 -0.86 -16.25
C ASN A 81 17.30 -2.15 -16.13
N GLU A 82 16.54 -2.29 -15.04
CA GLU A 82 15.70 -3.47 -14.78
C GLU A 82 14.22 -3.24 -15.08
N ASP A 83 13.83 -2.01 -15.43
CA ASP A 83 12.45 -1.56 -15.56
C ASP A 83 11.58 -1.87 -14.32
N LYS A 84 12.10 -1.54 -13.12
CA LYS A 84 11.47 -1.92 -11.84
C LYS A 84 11.22 -0.74 -10.92
N VAL A 85 10.14 -0.85 -10.14
CA VAL A 85 9.83 -0.04 -8.96
C VAL A 85 9.60 -1.01 -7.79
N LYS A 86 10.07 -0.66 -6.59
CA LYS A 86 9.83 -1.43 -5.38
C LYS A 86 8.83 -0.70 -4.48
N LEU A 87 7.73 -1.35 -4.16
CA LEU A 87 6.70 -0.86 -3.27
C LEU A 87 6.69 -1.72 -2.01
N ALA A 88 6.49 -1.11 -0.85
CA ALA A 88 6.36 -1.84 0.40
C ALA A 88 5.31 -1.21 1.31
N ILE A 89 4.68 -2.05 2.12
CA ILE A 89 3.75 -1.64 3.17
C ILE A 89 4.21 -2.34 4.44
N ASP A 90 4.59 -1.58 5.45
CA ASP A 90 4.84 -2.13 6.77
C ASP A 90 3.48 -2.22 7.48
N VAL A 91 3.05 -3.43 7.85
CA VAL A 91 1.73 -3.69 8.45
C VAL A 91 1.91 -4.19 9.88
N THR A 92 1.20 -3.59 10.82
CA THR A 92 1.12 -4.04 12.21
C THR A 92 -0.33 -4.30 12.59
N VAL A 93 -0.68 -5.57 12.76
CA VAL A 93 -2.02 -5.96 13.24
C VAL A 93 -2.16 -5.53 14.71
N LYS A 94 -3.27 -4.83 15.01
CA LYS A 94 -3.61 -4.38 16.36
C LYS A 94 -4.68 -5.27 16.98
N GLU A 95 -5.64 -5.72 16.17
CA GLU A 95 -6.75 -6.59 16.60
C GLU A 95 -7.27 -7.36 15.38
N ALA A 96 -7.58 -8.65 15.56
CA ALA A 96 -8.20 -9.49 14.55
C ALA A 96 -9.32 -10.31 15.20
N LYS A 97 -10.46 -10.41 14.51
CA LYS A 97 -11.62 -11.21 14.93
C LYS A 97 -12.10 -12.09 13.80
N THR A 98 -12.44 -13.32 14.14
CA THR A 98 -13.09 -14.34 13.31
C THR A 98 -14.24 -14.95 14.10
N GLU A 99 -15.19 -15.63 13.45
CA GLU A 99 -16.42 -16.11 14.11
C GLU A 99 -16.17 -17.17 15.21
N ASP A 100 -15.00 -17.82 15.21
CA ASP A 100 -14.66 -18.91 16.15
C ASP A 100 -14.20 -18.46 17.55
N ASN A 101 -14.19 -17.16 17.87
CA ASN A 101 -13.75 -16.63 19.18
C ASN A 101 -14.87 -15.93 19.97
N SER A 102 -16.09 -16.47 19.93
CA SER A 102 -17.22 -15.98 20.75
C SER A 102 -17.49 -16.81 22.00
#